data_AF-A0A1I0P4Y8-F1
#
_entry.id   AF-A0A1I0P4Y8-F1
#
_cell.length_a   1.000
_cell.length_b   1.000
_cell.length_c   1.000
_cell.angle_alpha   90.00
_cell.angle_beta   90.00
_cell.angle_gamma   90.00
#
_symmetry.space_group_name_H-M   'P 1'
#
loop_
_entity.id
_entity.type
_entity.pdbx_description
1 polymer ?
#
loop_
_entity_poly.entity_id
_entity_poly.type
_entity_poly.pdbx_seq_one_letter_code
_entity_poly.pdbx_strand_id
1 'polypeptide(L)'
;MKTILFLATFSLLLPACQEPARPVKERPVQIDTMQLVAPPAPLVKVASNEVYVVSRDSTTYIRFGDCYFSLDWITADPRRNDFEMHPDTLYFNLAHLRTIEGQMLAVTTGEAEKIRVFQCYETSAIIEKKPLLQWKHYRSPWETLIPEASNFFLCKKYTQAERTRFPPTSIHALQQHVKQHGSPAAYASVAQLDTFPSPSANVNISRYYIRLDGGDKKTADKINKLLIIDVNFNG
;
A
#
# COMPACT_ATOMS: atom_id res chain seq x y z
N MET A 1 41.32 -75.55 -45.82
CA MET A 1 40.77 -76.19 -44.61
C MET A 1 40.24 -75.12 -43.67
N LYS A 2 38.98 -75.28 -43.23
CA LYS A 2 38.33 -74.76 -42.00
C LYS A 2 38.31 -73.21 -41.81
N THR A 3 37.22 -72.48 -42.11
CA THR A 3 35.91 -72.34 -41.41
C THR A 3 35.98 -71.83 -39.97
N ILE A 4 35.01 -70.95 -39.61
CA ILE A 4 34.45 -70.62 -38.26
C ILE A 4 35.05 -69.35 -37.62
N LEU A 5 34.30 -68.36 -37.11
CA LEU A 5 32.86 -68.12 -36.97
C LEU A 5 32.63 -66.60 -36.74
N PHE A 6 31.44 -66.14 -37.11
CA PHE A 6 30.81 -64.88 -36.76
C PHE A 6 30.56 -64.75 -35.24
N LEU A 7 30.64 -63.52 -34.72
CA LEU A 7 29.64 -63.03 -33.76
C LEU A 7 29.52 -61.50 -33.91
N ALA A 8 28.53 -61.07 -34.69
CA ALA A 8 28.13 -59.68 -34.86
C ALA A 8 27.12 -59.34 -33.76
N THR A 9 27.55 -58.57 -32.76
CA THR A 9 26.66 -57.99 -31.75
C THR A 9 25.99 -56.76 -32.36
N PHE A 10 24.82 -56.97 -32.96
CA PHE A 10 23.94 -55.90 -33.43
C PHE A 10 23.24 -55.29 -32.22
N SER A 11 23.87 -54.28 -31.60
CA SER A 11 23.21 -53.43 -30.62
C SER A 11 22.19 -52.55 -31.35
N LEU A 12 20.92 -52.94 -31.25
CA LEU A 12 19.74 -52.16 -31.61
C LEU A 12 19.73 -50.85 -30.79
N LEU A 13 20.34 -49.81 -31.34
CA LEU A 13 20.08 -48.44 -30.92
C LEU A 13 18.76 -48.02 -31.57
N LEU A 14 17.65 -48.24 -30.86
CA LEU A 14 16.37 -47.62 -31.16
C LEU A 14 16.56 -46.10 -31.03
N PRO A 15 16.36 -45.29 -32.10
CA PRO A 15 16.20 -43.86 -31.93
C PRO A 15 14.84 -43.67 -31.26
N ALA A 16 14.83 -43.61 -29.93
CA ALA A 16 13.70 -43.03 -29.22
C ALA A 16 13.63 -41.57 -29.66
N CYS A 17 12.70 -41.26 -30.56
CA CYS A 17 12.26 -39.92 -30.86
C CYS A 17 11.67 -39.31 -29.58
N GLN A 18 12.53 -38.81 -28.70
CA GLN A 18 12.14 -37.77 -27.77
C GLN A 18 12.03 -36.51 -28.62
N GLU A 19 10.84 -36.24 -29.16
CA GLU A 19 10.51 -34.87 -29.50
C GLU A 19 10.66 -34.08 -28.20
N PRO A 20 11.62 -33.13 -28.11
CA PRO A 20 11.62 -32.22 -26.98
C PRO A 20 10.26 -31.52 -27.04
N ALA A 21 9.45 -31.73 -25.98
CA ALA A 21 8.19 -31.04 -25.82
C ALA A 21 8.47 -29.57 -26.11
N ARG A 22 7.92 -29.05 -27.22
CA ARG A 22 8.15 -27.68 -27.62
C ARG A 22 7.81 -26.84 -26.39
N PRO A 23 8.77 -26.05 -25.84
CA PRO A 23 8.44 -25.20 -24.73
C PRO A 23 7.23 -24.40 -25.19
N VAL A 24 6.12 -24.56 -24.46
CA VAL A 24 4.94 -23.74 -24.67
C VAL A 24 5.48 -22.34 -24.56
N LYS A 25 5.60 -21.65 -25.70
CA LYS A 25 5.90 -20.22 -25.71
C LYS A 25 4.83 -19.64 -24.82
N GLU A 26 5.20 -19.28 -23.59
CA GLU A 26 4.41 -18.39 -22.78
C GLU A 26 4.19 -17.21 -23.72
N ARG A 27 2.95 -17.09 -24.20
CA ARG A 27 2.53 -15.87 -24.85
C ARG A 27 2.89 -14.81 -23.82
N PRO A 28 3.62 -13.74 -24.18
CA PRO A 28 3.76 -12.64 -23.26
C PRO A 28 2.35 -12.36 -22.77
N VAL A 29 2.14 -12.54 -21.47
CA VAL A 29 0.92 -12.07 -20.83
C VAL A 29 0.96 -10.60 -21.15
N GLN A 30 0.22 -10.18 -22.17
CA GLN A 30 -0.18 -8.81 -22.30
C GLN A 30 -0.96 -8.56 -21.02
N ILE A 31 -0.24 -8.12 -20.00
CA ILE A 31 -0.85 -7.46 -18.86
C ILE A 31 -1.46 -6.26 -19.54
N ASP A 32 -2.78 -6.36 -19.73
CA ASP A 32 -3.59 -5.35 -20.38
C ASP A 32 -3.09 -4.02 -19.89
N THR A 33 -2.53 -3.28 -20.85
CA THR A 33 -2.19 -1.88 -20.70
C THR A 33 -3.40 -1.28 -20.00
N MET A 34 -3.19 -0.51 -18.93
CA MET A 34 -4.26 0.29 -18.33
C MET A 34 -4.79 1.25 -19.41
N GLN A 35 -5.60 0.74 -20.32
CA GLN A 35 -6.49 1.51 -21.14
C GLN A 35 -7.48 2.02 -20.12
N LEU A 36 -7.30 3.29 -19.75
CA LEU A 36 -8.24 4.08 -18.98
C LEU A 36 -9.64 3.66 -19.44
N VAL A 37 -10.34 2.93 -18.59
CA VAL A 37 -11.71 2.54 -18.83
C VAL A 37 -12.49 3.85 -18.96
N ALA A 38 -12.92 4.16 -20.19
CA ALA A 38 -13.95 5.15 -20.42
C ALA A 38 -15.11 4.86 -19.45
N PRO A 39 -15.69 5.87 -18.79
CA PRO A 39 -16.58 5.62 -17.67
C PRO A 39 -17.94 5.10 -18.17
N PRO A 40 -18.46 3.99 -17.60
CA PRO A 40 -19.86 4.03 -17.22
C PRO A 40 -20.09 3.31 -15.86
N ALA A 41 -20.21 4.10 -14.79
CA ALA A 41 -20.78 3.77 -13.46
C ALA A 41 -20.49 4.98 -12.53
N PRO A 42 -21.29 5.24 -11.48
CA PRO A 42 -21.43 6.59 -10.92
C PRO A 42 -20.09 7.11 -10.39
N LEU A 43 -19.58 8.13 -11.07
CA LEU A 43 -18.38 8.87 -10.72
C LEU A 43 -18.64 9.59 -9.40
N VAL A 44 -17.97 9.18 -8.32
CA VAL A 44 -17.95 9.99 -7.11
C VAL A 44 -16.89 11.06 -7.30
N LYS A 45 -17.32 12.27 -7.65
CA LYS A 45 -16.45 13.45 -7.66
C LYS A 45 -16.05 13.74 -6.22
N VAL A 46 -14.77 13.60 -5.89
CA VAL A 46 -14.29 13.73 -4.51
C VAL A 46 -13.92 15.17 -4.17
N ALA A 47 -13.42 15.98 -5.11
CA ALA A 47 -13.05 17.37 -4.81
C ALA A 47 -13.10 18.32 -6.03
N SER A 48 -12.49 17.98 -7.17
CA SER A 48 -12.38 18.86 -8.34
C SER A 48 -12.41 18.09 -9.66
N ASN A 49 -12.34 18.76 -10.81
CA ASN A 49 -12.22 18.10 -12.13
C ASN A 49 -10.85 17.45 -12.34
N GLU A 50 -9.89 17.63 -11.42
CA GLU A 50 -8.54 17.08 -11.50
C GLU A 50 -8.36 15.83 -10.61
N VAL A 51 -9.33 15.55 -9.73
CA VAL A 51 -9.30 14.40 -8.82
C VAL A 51 -10.53 13.52 -9.02
N TYR A 52 -10.29 12.26 -9.38
CA TYR A 52 -11.34 11.24 -9.48
C TYR A 52 -10.96 10.02 -8.69
N VAL A 53 -11.89 9.50 -7.90
CA VAL A 53 -11.71 8.26 -7.17
C VAL A 53 -12.86 7.33 -7.53
N VAL A 54 -12.53 6.15 -8.01
CA VAL A 54 -13.51 5.11 -8.35
C VAL A 54 -13.08 3.83 -7.66
N SER A 55 -13.98 3.26 -6.86
CA SER A 55 -13.79 1.93 -6.28
C SER A 55 -14.54 0.90 -7.12
N ARG A 56 -13.86 -0.18 -7.51
CA ARG A 56 -14.46 -1.36 -8.12
C ARG A 56 -14.01 -2.58 -7.32
N ASP A 57 -14.97 -3.35 -6.84
CA ASP A 57 -14.73 -4.45 -5.91
C ASP A 57 -13.94 -3.98 -4.67
N SER A 58 -12.71 -4.47 -4.50
CA SER A 58 -11.79 -4.01 -3.46
C SER A 58 -10.85 -2.90 -3.89
N THR A 59 -10.67 -2.69 -5.20
CA THR A 59 -9.63 -1.82 -5.74
C THR A 59 -10.12 -0.40 -5.90
N THR A 60 -9.32 0.56 -5.44
CA THR A 60 -9.59 1.99 -5.58
C THR A 60 -8.60 2.60 -6.56
N TYR A 61 -9.15 3.12 -7.66
CA TYR A 61 -8.43 3.84 -8.70
C TYR A 61 -8.53 5.33 -8.42
N ILE A 62 -7.38 6.01 -8.40
CA ILE A 62 -7.25 7.42 -8.05
C ILE A 62 -6.61 8.12 -9.24
N ARG A 63 -7.27 9.13 -9.79
CA ARG A 63 -6.65 10.13 -10.67
C ARG A 63 -6.39 11.36 -9.82
N PHE A 64 -5.15 11.85 -9.82
CA PHE A 64 -4.69 13.00 -9.07
C PHE A 64 -3.84 13.90 -9.98
N GLY A 65 -4.51 14.77 -10.73
CA GLY A 65 -3.93 15.47 -11.87
C GLY A 65 -3.53 14.48 -12.96
N ASP A 66 -2.25 14.49 -13.33
CA ASP A 66 -1.64 13.58 -14.33
C ASP A 66 -1.05 12.30 -13.70
N CYS A 67 -1.26 12.11 -12.40
CA CYS A 67 -0.85 10.90 -11.69
C CYS A 67 -2.06 9.98 -11.48
N TYR A 68 -1.86 8.69 -11.64
CA TYR A 68 -2.85 7.66 -11.40
C TYR A 68 -2.31 6.64 -10.42
N PHE A 69 -3.13 6.28 -9.44
CA PHE A 69 -2.81 5.28 -8.42
C PHE A 69 -3.88 4.20 -8.41
N SER A 70 -3.48 2.99 -8.03
CA SER A 70 -4.40 1.89 -7.73
C SER A 70 -3.95 1.17 -6.47
N LEU A 71 -4.86 1.04 -5.49
CA LEU A 71 -4.60 0.34 -4.24
C LEU A 71 -5.90 -0.25 -3.68
N ASP A 72 -5.82 -1.38 -2.98
CA ASP A 72 -6.99 -2.06 -2.45
C ASP A 72 -7.43 -1.53 -1.08
N TRP A 73 -8.74 -1.61 -0.84
CA TRP A 73 -9.42 -1.38 0.44
C TRP A 73 -9.31 0.03 1.02
N ILE A 74 -8.95 1.02 0.20
CA ILE A 74 -8.98 2.42 0.62
C ILE A 74 -10.22 3.11 0.09
N THR A 75 -10.81 4.00 0.88
CA THR A 75 -11.96 4.83 0.47
C THR A 75 -11.62 6.28 0.73
N ALA A 76 -11.89 7.16 -0.23
CA ALA A 76 -11.60 8.59 -0.09
C ALA A 76 -12.35 9.19 1.11
N ASP A 77 -11.70 10.07 1.86
CA ASP A 77 -12.31 10.83 2.95
C ASP A 77 -12.96 12.11 2.39
N PRO A 78 -14.30 12.18 2.28
CA PRO A 78 -14.95 13.34 1.67
C PRO A 78 -14.89 14.61 2.52
N ARG A 79 -14.48 14.51 3.80
CA ARG A 79 -14.43 15.66 4.71
C ARG A 79 -13.08 16.35 4.68
N ARG A 80 -12.00 15.60 4.43
CA ARG A 80 -10.63 16.12 4.42
C ARG A 80 -10.08 16.34 3.01
N ASN A 81 -10.67 15.70 2.00
CA ASN A 81 -10.31 15.98 0.62
C ASN A 81 -10.91 17.30 0.17
N ASP A 82 -10.19 18.37 0.47
CA ASP A 82 -10.41 19.71 -0.05
C ASP A 82 -9.21 20.09 -0.91
N PHE A 83 -9.41 20.12 -2.23
CA PHE A 83 -8.33 20.39 -3.18
C PHE A 83 -7.88 21.85 -3.16
N GLU A 84 -8.73 22.79 -2.75
CA GLU A 84 -8.34 24.20 -2.64
C GLU A 84 -7.38 24.39 -1.47
N MET A 85 -7.60 23.67 -0.37
CA MET A 85 -6.73 23.72 0.80
C MET A 85 -5.49 22.82 0.67
N HIS A 86 -5.63 21.68 -0.01
CA HIS A 86 -4.63 20.62 -0.08
C HIS A 86 -4.44 20.08 -1.52
N PRO A 87 -3.92 20.89 -2.46
CA PRO A 87 -3.86 20.55 -3.89
C PRO A 87 -2.93 19.36 -4.22
N ASP A 88 -2.06 18.98 -3.29
CA ASP A 88 -1.07 17.90 -3.43
C ASP A 88 -1.27 16.75 -2.43
N THR A 89 -2.31 16.79 -1.61
CA THR A 89 -2.61 15.73 -0.63
C THR A 89 -4.03 15.19 -0.77
N LEU A 90 -4.17 13.87 -0.75
CA LEU A 90 -5.45 13.18 -0.64
C LEU A 90 -5.50 12.31 0.62
N TYR A 91 -6.65 12.29 1.26
CA TYR A 91 -6.95 11.56 2.48
C TYR A 91 -7.88 10.39 2.19
N PHE A 92 -7.55 9.24 2.76
CA PHE A 92 -8.28 7.99 2.63
C PHE A 92 -8.46 7.32 3.98
N ASN A 93 -9.45 6.47 4.07
CA ASN A 93 -9.66 5.54 5.16
C ASN A 93 -9.48 4.12 4.64
N LEU A 94 -8.71 3.31 5.37
CA LEU A 94 -8.54 1.89 5.09
C LEU A 94 -9.75 1.11 5.61
N ALA A 95 -10.19 0.10 4.88
CA ALA A 95 -11.29 -0.76 5.32
C ALA A 95 -10.90 -1.53 6.59
N HIS A 96 -11.90 -1.88 7.40
CA HIS A 96 -11.67 -2.57 8.67
C HIS A 96 -10.95 -3.91 8.48
N LEU A 97 -9.98 -4.21 9.36
CA LEU A 97 -9.12 -5.41 9.33
C LEU A 97 -8.32 -5.61 8.03
N ARG A 98 -8.13 -4.54 7.25
CA ARG A 98 -7.29 -4.55 6.06
C ARG A 98 -5.95 -3.83 6.33
N THR A 99 -4.98 -4.09 5.45
CA THR A 99 -3.63 -3.51 5.52
C THR A 99 -3.14 -3.27 4.11
N ILE A 100 -2.46 -2.14 3.86
CA ILE A 100 -1.78 -1.89 2.58
C ILE A 100 -0.43 -2.61 2.49
N GLU A 101 0.09 -3.07 3.63
CA GLU A 101 1.41 -3.72 3.71
C GLU A 101 1.47 -5.00 2.86
N GLY A 102 2.47 -5.07 1.98
CA GLY A 102 2.63 -6.18 1.05
C GLY A 102 1.66 -6.19 -0.13
N GLN A 103 0.81 -5.18 -0.28
CA GLN A 103 0.01 -5.00 -1.49
C GLN A 103 0.83 -4.42 -2.63
N MET A 104 0.40 -4.70 -3.86
CA MET A 104 0.93 -4.05 -5.05
C MET A 104 0.26 -2.68 -5.23
N LEU A 105 1.05 -1.61 -5.19
CA LEU A 105 0.67 -0.27 -5.56
C LEU A 105 1.01 -0.06 -7.04
N ALA A 106 0.00 0.21 -7.87
CA ALA A 106 0.25 0.69 -9.23
C ALA A 106 0.30 2.22 -9.25
N VAL A 107 1.34 2.79 -9.85
CA VAL A 107 1.48 4.24 -10.03
C VAL A 107 1.87 4.52 -11.48
N THR A 108 0.98 5.15 -12.23
CA THR A 108 1.30 5.66 -13.57
C THR A 108 1.26 7.18 -13.56
N THR A 109 2.18 7.78 -14.28
CA THR A 109 2.21 9.22 -14.54
C THR A 109 2.12 9.44 -16.04
N GLY A 110 1.86 10.69 -16.45
CA GLY A 110 2.09 11.10 -17.84
C GLY A 110 3.56 11.01 -18.26
N GLU A 111 4.04 11.98 -19.03
CA GLU A 111 5.41 12.00 -19.60
C GLU A 111 6.54 12.28 -18.57
N ALA A 112 6.43 11.79 -17.34
CA ALA A 112 7.44 11.99 -16.31
C ALA A 112 8.69 11.15 -16.57
N GLU A 113 9.88 11.72 -16.36
CA GLU A 113 11.14 11.06 -16.70
C GLU A 113 11.65 10.12 -15.60
N LYS A 114 11.28 10.39 -14.34
CA LYS A 114 11.74 9.65 -13.15
C LYS A 114 10.72 9.77 -12.03
N ILE A 115 9.95 8.70 -11.79
CA ILE A 115 9.09 8.60 -10.61
C ILE A 115 9.82 7.92 -9.47
N ARG A 116 9.64 8.43 -8.25
CA ARG A 116 10.08 7.80 -7.01
C ARG A 116 8.90 7.74 -6.07
N VAL A 117 8.61 6.55 -5.59
CA VAL A 117 7.55 6.33 -4.60
C VAL A 117 8.19 6.09 -3.25
N PHE A 118 7.69 6.76 -2.23
CA PHE A 118 8.12 6.62 -0.86
C PHE A 118 6.95 6.20 0.02
N GLN A 119 7.24 5.38 1.03
CA GLN A 119 6.28 4.99 2.05
C GLN A 119 6.83 5.35 3.43
N CYS A 120 5.96 5.85 4.30
CA CYS A 120 6.23 5.91 5.73
C CYS A 120 4.96 5.59 6.52
N TYR A 121 5.09 5.38 7.82
CA TYR A 121 3.96 5.11 8.69
C TYR A 121 4.02 5.96 9.96
N GLU A 122 2.88 6.08 10.61
CA GLU A 122 2.74 6.69 11.91
C GLU A 122 2.03 5.74 12.87
N THR A 123 2.55 5.65 14.08
CA THR A 123 1.93 4.91 15.17
C THR A 123 1.30 5.88 16.16
N SER A 124 0.18 5.45 16.73
CA SER A 124 -0.56 6.16 17.77
C SER A 124 -0.92 5.21 18.89
N ALA A 125 -1.16 5.78 20.07
CA ALA A 125 -1.89 5.07 21.11
C ALA A 125 -3.34 4.84 20.66
N ILE A 126 -3.84 3.63 20.84
CA ILE A 126 -5.19 3.20 20.48
C ILE A 126 -5.95 2.86 21.77
N ILE A 127 -7.08 3.54 22.01
CA ILE A 127 -8.00 3.27 23.13
C ILE A 127 -9.38 3.04 22.53
N GLU A 128 -10.09 2.02 22.99
CA GLU A 128 -11.45 1.72 22.49
C GLU A 128 -11.53 1.66 20.97
N LYS A 129 -10.51 1.06 20.32
CA LYS A 129 -10.40 0.99 18.85
C LYS A 129 -10.38 2.37 18.17
N LYS A 130 -9.90 3.41 18.85
CA LYS A 130 -9.72 4.75 18.29
C LYS A 130 -8.29 5.23 18.50
N PRO A 131 -7.58 5.67 17.44
CA PRO A 131 -6.28 6.28 17.59
C PRO A 131 -6.40 7.67 18.23
N LEU A 132 -5.52 7.97 19.18
CA LEU A 132 -5.36 9.31 19.76
C LEU A 132 -4.56 10.20 18.80
N LEU A 133 -5.18 10.64 17.70
CA LEU A 133 -4.53 11.41 16.60
C LEU A 133 -4.04 12.83 16.98
N GLN A 134 -4.35 13.31 18.18
CA GLN A 134 -3.97 14.64 18.67
C GLN A 134 -3.02 14.55 19.86
N TRP A 135 -2.29 13.44 19.96
CA TRP A 135 -1.35 13.20 21.05
C TRP A 135 0.05 12.92 20.52
N LYS A 136 0.83 12.12 21.25
CA LYS A 136 2.14 11.67 20.84
C LYS A 136 2.01 10.69 19.69
N HIS A 137 2.91 10.82 18.73
CA HIS A 137 3.02 9.96 17.57
C HIS A 137 4.49 9.62 17.33
N TYR A 138 4.76 8.42 16.86
CA TYR A 138 6.03 8.14 16.19
C TYR A 138 5.77 8.10 14.69
N ARG A 139 6.56 8.85 13.92
CA ARG A 139 6.55 8.80 12.46
C ARG A 139 7.86 8.19 11.99
N SER A 140 7.76 7.15 11.17
CA SER A 140 8.93 6.50 10.60
C SER A 140 9.64 7.44 9.61
N PRO A 141 10.95 7.23 9.36
CA PRO A 141 11.58 7.87 8.21
C PRO A 141 10.88 7.44 6.92
N TRP A 142 11.02 8.26 5.88
CA TRP A 142 10.59 7.93 4.52
C TRP A 142 11.49 6.86 3.93
N GLU A 143 10.88 5.83 3.37
CA GLU A 143 11.58 4.74 2.71
C GLU A 143 11.17 4.68 1.25
N THR A 144 12.14 4.58 0.35
CA THR A 144 11.86 4.41 -1.08
C THR A 144 11.29 3.02 -1.34
N LEU A 145 10.15 2.93 -2.01
CA LEU A 145 9.63 1.66 -2.49
C LEU A 145 10.39 1.21 -3.74
N ILE A 146 10.80 -0.05 -3.75
CA ILE A 146 11.50 -0.65 -4.88
C ILE A 146 10.43 -1.09 -5.89
N PRO A 147 10.56 -0.72 -7.18
CA PRO A 147 9.66 -1.20 -8.20
C PRO A 147 9.89 -2.70 -8.44
N GLU A 148 8.81 -3.48 -8.42
CA GLU A 148 8.81 -4.90 -8.82
C GLU A 148 8.76 -5.02 -10.36
N ALA A 149 8.05 -4.09 -11.00
CA ALA A 149 7.98 -3.92 -12.44
C ALA A 149 7.79 -2.43 -12.76
N SER A 150 7.84 -2.07 -14.05
CA SER A 150 7.52 -0.70 -14.48
C SER A 150 6.17 -0.27 -13.90
N ASN A 151 6.15 0.82 -13.11
CA ASN A 151 4.96 1.40 -12.49
C ASN A 151 4.29 0.58 -11.37
N PHE A 152 4.88 -0.54 -10.94
CA PHE A 152 4.36 -1.39 -9.88
C PHE A 152 5.32 -1.46 -8.69
N PHE A 153 4.83 -1.13 -7.51
CA PHE A 153 5.62 -1.02 -6.28
C PHE A 153 5.01 -1.90 -5.20
N LEU A 154 5.82 -2.71 -4.53
CA LEU A 154 5.35 -3.49 -3.39
C LEU A 154 5.36 -2.62 -2.13
N CYS A 155 4.20 -2.41 -1.52
CA CYS A 155 4.09 -1.69 -0.25
C CYS A 155 4.87 -2.43 0.84
N LYS A 156 5.66 -1.68 1.62
CA LYS A 156 6.53 -2.26 2.65
C LYS A 156 5.69 -2.93 3.75
N LYS A 157 6.16 -4.10 4.22
CA LYS A 157 5.67 -4.78 5.43
C LYS A 157 6.46 -4.31 6.65
N TYR A 158 5.76 -4.17 7.77
CA TYR A 158 6.35 -3.76 9.04
C TYR A 158 6.28 -4.87 10.07
N THR A 159 7.37 -5.05 10.79
CA THR A 159 7.48 -5.99 11.91
C THR A 159 6.62 -5.54 13.09
N GLN A 160 6.35 -6.47 14.03
CA GLN A 160 5.61 -6.12 15.24
C GLN A 160 6.31 -5.02 16.05
N ALA A 161 7.64 -5.05 16.14
CA ALA A 161 8.41 -4.04 16.86
C ALA A 161 8.31 -2.63 16.23
N GLU A 162 8.21 -2.56 14.90
CA GLU A 162 7.95 -1.31 14.17
C GLU A 162 6.51 -0.83 14.41
N ARG A 163 5.52 -1.73 14.33
CA ARG A 163 4.10 -1.44 14.54
C ARG A 163 3.80 -0.89 15.94
N THR A 164 4.56 -1.32 16.95
CA THR A 164 4.40 -0.87 18.34
C THR A 164 5.39 0.22 18.75
N ARG A 165 6.23 0.72 17.83
CA ARG A 165 7.21 1.76 18.14
C ARG A 165 6.48 3.03 18.55
N PHE A 166 6.87 3.66 19.65
CA PHE A 166 6.20 4.85 20.18
C PHE A 166 7.17 5.73 20.97
N PRO A 167 6.93 7.05 21.10
CA PRO A 167 7.74 7.89 21.97
C PRO A 167 7.64 7.42 23.43
N PRO A 168 8.75 7.42 24.20
CA PRO A 168 8.74 7.06 25.62
C PRO A 168 7.66 7.82 26.40
N THR A 169 6.87 7.07 27.17
CA THR A 169 5.66 7.57 27.82
C THR A 169 5.32 6.70 29.03
N SER A 170 4.79 7.33 30.08
CA SER A 170 4.22 6.64 31.24
C SER A 170 2.71 6.51 31.10
N ILE A 171 2.12 5.52 31.79
CA ILE A 171 0.67 5.38 31.89
C ILE A 171 0.01 6.63 32.48
N HIS A 172 0.65 7.29 33.46
CA HIS A 172 0.16 8.53 34.03
C HIS A 172 0.02 9.64 32.98
N ALA A 173 0.99 9.78 32.08
CA ALA A 173 0.92 10.78 31.01
C ALA A 173 -0.26 10.51 30.05
N LEU A 174 -0.51 9.23 29.73
CA LEU A 174 -1.68 8.83 28.94
C LEU A 174 -2.98 9.16 29.68
N GLN A 175 -3.11 8.75 30.95
CA GLN A 175 -4.31 8.99 31.76
C GLN A 175 -4.63 10.48 31.89
N GLN A 176 -3.63 11.33 32.11
CA GLN A 176 -3.83 12.78 32.18
C GLN A 176 -4.32 13.35 30.84
N HIS A 177 -3.72 12.94 29.72
CA HIS A 177 -4.14 13.39 28.40
C HIS A 177 -5.60 12.96 28.10
N VAL A 178 -5.93 11.69 28.34
CA VAL A 178 -7.28 11.18 28.10
C VAL A 178 -8.31 11.80 29.04
N LYS A 179 -7.93 12.11 30.29
CA LYS A 179 -8.79 12.85 31.23
C LYS A 179 -9.13 14.26 30.73
N GLN A 180 -8.17 14.93 30.07
CA GLN A 180 -8.33 16.31 29.60
C GLN A 180 -9.04 16.41 28.25
N HIS A 181 -8.75 15.48 27.33
CA HIS A 181 -9.15 15.58 25.92
C HIS A 181 -10.02 14.41 25.43
N GLY A 182 -10.10 13.32 26.20
CA GLY A 182 -10.87 12.13 25.85
C GLY A 182 -12.32 12.21 26.28
N SER A 183 -13.09 11.20 25.86
CA SER A 183 -14.44 10.99 26.37
C SER A 183 -14.40 10.35 27.77
N PRO A 184 -15.49 10.46 28.56
CA PRO A 184 -15.59 9.74 29.84
C PRO A 184 -15.37 8.22 29.71
N ALA A 185 -15.84 7.62 28.61
CA ALA A 185 -15.62 6.21 28.30
C ALA A 185 -14.12 5.91 28.09
N ALA A 186 -13.45 6.69 27.23
CA ALA A 186 -12.03 6.53 26.96
C ALA A 186 -11.19 6.68 28.23
N TYR A 187 -11.55 7.61 29.12
CA TYR A 187 -10.88 7.76 30.41
C TYR A 187 -11.10 6.55 31.32
N ALA A 188 -12.34 6.07 31.44
CA ALA A 188 -12.64 4.86 32.22
C ALA A 188 -11.82 3.65 31.75
N SER A 189 -11.62 3.52 30.42
CA SER A 189 -10.81 2.46 29.81
C SER A 189 -9.32 2.50 30.18
N VAL A 190 -8.78 3.65 30.61
CA VAL A 190 -7.37 3.79 31.01
C VAL A 190 -7.14 4.07 32.49
N ALA A 191 -8.19 4.45 33.24
CA ALA A 191 -8.08 4.88 34.62
C ALA A 191 -7.52 3.82 35.57
N GLN A 192 -7.82 2.54 35.30
CA GLN A 192 -7.40 1.39 36.12
C GLN A 192 -6.18 0.65 35.55
N LEU A 193 -5.53 1.20 34.52
CA LEU A 193 -4.34 0.59 33.95
C LEU A 193 -3.10 0.98 34.77
N ASP A 194 -2.28 -0.01 35.08
CA ASP A 194 -0.99 0.18 35.76
C ASP A 194 0.18 0.33 34.77
N THR A 195 0.00 -0.12 33.53
CA THR A 195 1.04 -0.15 32.51
C THR A 195 0.53 0.30 31.15
N PHE A 196 1.45 0.82 30.34
CA PHE A 196 1.23 1.18 28.95
C PHE A 196 2.49 0.80 28.15
N PRO A 197 2.36 0.09 27.00
CA PRO A 197 1.13 -0.40 26.37
C PRO A 197 0.42 -1.55 27.13
N SER A 198 -0.89 -1.71 26.94
CA SER A 198 -1.73 -2.80 27.46
C SER A 198 -2.80 -3.23 26.44
N PRO A 199 -3.52 -4.36 26.62
CA PRO A 199 -4.58 -4.77 25.68
C PRO A 199 -5.67 -3.71 25.44
N SER A 200 -6.05 -2.96 26.48
CA SER A 200 -7.08 -1.91 26.41
C SER A 200 -6.55 -0.56 25.94
N ALA A 201 -5.23 -0.36 25.99
CA ALA A 201 -4.53 0.84 25.52
C ALA A 201 -3.20 0.45 24.89
N ASN A 202 -3.22 0.09 23.60
CA ASN A 202 -2.03 -0.38 22.89
C ASN A 202 -1.47 0.69 21.94
N VAL A 203 -0.35 0.38 21.29
CA VAL A 203 0.21 1.18 20.20
C VAL A 203 0.13 0.36 18.93
N ASN A 204 -0.34 0.99 17.84
CA ASN A 204 -0.31 0.38 16.52
C ASN A 204 -0.14 1.46 15.44
N ILE A 205 0.12 1.03 14.20
CA ILE A 205 0.12 1.91 13.02
C ILE A 205 -1.28 2.48 12.84
N SER A 206 -1.41 3.79 13.00
CA SER A 206 -2.66 4.52 12.82
C SER A 206 -2.81 5.11 11.43
N ARG A 207 -1.71 5.27 10.70
CA ARG A 207 -1.70 5.91 9.39
C ARG A 207 -0.53 5.47 8.54
N TYR A 208 -0.78 5.27 7.26
CA TYR A 208 0.23 5.12 6.23
C TYR A 208 0.31 6.37 5.37
N TYR A 209 1.49 6.64 4.83
CA TYR A 209 1.73 7.72 3.89
C TYR A 209 2.41 7.16 2.65
N ILE A 210 1.91 7.54 1.48
CA ILE A 210 2.53 7.24 0.19
C ILE A 210 2.83 8.57 -0.48
N ARG A 211 4.10 8.85 -0.77
CA ARG A 211 4.53 10.05 -1.48
C ARG A 211 5.07 9.68 -2.86
N LEU A 212 4.62 10.36 -3.89
CA LEU A 212 5.15 10.27 -5.25
C LEU A 212 5.91 11.56 -5.56
N ASP A 213 7.23 11.43 -5.79
CA ASP A 213 8.08 12.51 -6.24
C ASP A 213 8.53 12.25 -7.70
N GLY A 214 8.55 13.28 -8.53
CA GLY A 214 9.05 13.20 -9.90
C GLY A 214 9.28 14.56 -10.55
N GLY A 215 9.79 14.54 -11.78
CA GLY A 215 9.90 15.73 -12.62
C GLY A 215 9.17 15.50 -13.94
N ASP A 216 8.42 16.51 -14.37
CA ASP A 216 7.86 16.55 -15.72
C ASP A 216 8.98 16.84 -16.73
N LYS A 217 8.95 16.19 -17.90
CA LYS A 217 9.88 16.47 -19.01
C LYS A 217 9.56 17.79 -19.71
N LYS A 218 8.29 18.19 -19.72
CA LYS A 218 7.76 19.31 -20.52
C LYS A 218 7.73 20.62 -19.76
N THR A 219 7.68 20.56 -18.44
CA THR A 219 7.60 21.73 -17.55
C THR A 219 8.65 21.63 -16.45
N ALA A 220 9.00 22.77 -15.83
CA ALA A 220 9.82 22.76 -14.63
C ALA A 220 9.06 22.26 -13.38
N ASP A 221 7.80 21.84 -13.56
CA ASP A 221 6.92 21.47 -12.46
C ASP A 221 7.31 20.11 -11.90
N LYS A 222 7.33 20.05 -10.57
CA LYS A 222 7.70 18.86 -9.81
C LYS A 222 6.43 18.11 -9.46
N ILE A 223 6.40 16.82 -9.80
CA ILE A 223 5.39 15.92 -9.26
C ILE A 223 5.70 15.73 -7.77
N ASN A 224 4.76 16.11 -6.92
CA ASN A 224 4.82 15.89 -5.48
C ASN A 224 3.40 15.61 -5.00
N LYS A 225 3.00 14.33 -4.95
CA LYS A 225 1.66 13.91 -4.53
C LYS A 225 1.76 13.07 -3.27
N LEU A 226 0.85 13.31 -2.32
CA LEU A 226 0.80 12.62 -1.05
C LEU A 226 -0.57 11.95 -0.86
N LEU A 227 -0.57 10.65 -0.60
CA LEU A 227 -1.74 9.91 -0.13
C LEU A 227 -1.56 9.64 1.36
N ILE A 228 -2.54 10.07 2.16
CA ILE A 228 -2.62 9.81 3.59
C ILE A 228 -3.74 8.80 3.82
N ILE A 229 -3.41 7.65 4.40
CA ILE A 229 -4.35 6.55 4.58
C ILE A 229 -4.48 6.25 6.07
N ASP A 230 -5.61 6.62 6.66
CA ASP A 230 -5.90 6.33 8.06
C ASP A 230 -6.36 4.88 8.24
N VAL A 231 -5.82 4.21 9.26
CA VAL A 231 -6.19 2.84 9.60
C VAL A 231 -7.50 2.84 10.38
N ASN A 232 -8.48 2.09 9.91
CA ASN A 232 -9.75 1.94 10.61
C ASN A 232 -9.73 0.73 11.57
N PHE A 233 -9.72 1.06 12.86
CA PHE A 233 -9.80 0.08 13.94
C PHE A 233 -11.25 -0.27 14.35
N ASN A 234 -12.24 0.50 13.87
CA ASN A 234 -13.66 0.26 14.12
C ASN A 234 -14.24 -0.62 13.01
N GLY A 235 -14.94 -1.67 13.42
CA GLY A 235 -15.71 -2.58 12.56
C GLY A 235 -17.15 -2.62 13.02
#